data_AF-A0A2M7G2Y7-F1
#
_entry.id   AF-A0A2M7G2Y7-F1
#
_cell.length_a   1.000
_cell.length_b   1.000
_cell.length_c   1.000
_cell.angle_alpha   90.00
_cell.angle_beta   90.00
_cell.angle_gamma   90.00
#
_symmetry.space_group_name_H-M   'P 1'
#
loop_
_entity.id
_entity.type
_entity.pdbx_description
1 polymer ?
#
loop_
_entity_poly.entity_id
_entity_poly.type
_entity_poly.pdbx_seq_one_letter_code
_entity_poly.pdbx_strand_id
1 'polypeptide(L)'
;MPVSFPSFPAAWYFEQPETRRQELIQALQTEGAILLKNFPLESSHSQLELFAQDLGNPLHEAHNLQGGMLCLIEVDQSTPYPAYANTPFEFELHTDCADQQTPPDTVVLQCEQKSETGGESYFLRLSTLLAHLSEDERSALQKPDFHFRNQKFPILSSTTSGWQIRYNRLYQEIHRQSLSQEVGEQERLLNQLDQKMRELREVFQLQTGDCWILNNKQNLHGRAEFEAKSLRKLKRIRLNLHI
;
A
#
# COMPACT_ATOMS: atom_id res chain seq x y z
N MET A 1 -2.03 -20.57 -3.80
CA MET A 1 -2.14 -20.98 -2.39
C MET A 1 -2.73 -19.81 -1.61
N PRO A 2 -3.50 -20.03 -0.54
CA PRO A 2 -4.00 -18.92 0.27
C PRO A 2 -2.82 -18.08 0.77
N VAL A 3 -3.03 -16.77 0.82
CA VAL A 3 -2.09 -15.78 1.32
C VAL A 3 -1.61 -16.18 2.71
N SER A 4 -0.30 -16.43 2.87
CA SER A 4 0.30 -16.65 4.18
C SER A 4 1.35 -15.57 4.44
N PHE A 5 0.94 -14.55 5.19
CA PHE A 5 1.84 -13.73 6.00
C PHE A 5 1.48 -13.97 7.47
N PRO A 6 2.39 -13.66 8.42
CA PRO A 6 2.11 -13.85 9.83
C PRO A 6 0.82 -13.14 10.24
N SER A 7 0.02 -13.85 11.03
CA SER A 7 -1.20 -13.31 11.59
C SER A 7 -1.23 -13.53 13.09
N PHE A 8 -1.52 -12.45 13.81
CA PHE A 8 -1.53 -12.43 15.27
C PHE A 8 -2.87 -11.86 15.76
N PRO A 9 -3.43 -12.35 16.88
CA PRO A 9 -4.51 -11.64 17.56
C PRO A 9 -4.03 -10.25 18.00
N ALA A 10 -4.83 -9.19 17.89
CA ALA A 10 -4.40 -7.87 18.34
C ALA A 10 -4.09 -7.83 19.85
N ALA A 11 -4.83 -8.61 20.66
CA ALA A 11 -4.59 -8.75 22.10
C ALA A 11 -3.15 -9.16 22.42
N TRP A 12 -2.53 -10.01 21.59
CA TRP A 12 -1.15 -10.46 21.76
C TRP A 12 -0.16 -9.28 21.79
N TYR A 13 -0.41 -8.23 21.00
CA TYR A 13 0.42 -7.04 21.00
C TYR A 13 0.20 -6.22 22.28
N PHE A 14 -1.06 -5.96 22.65
CA PHE A 14 -1.38 -5.09 23.78
C PHE A 14 -1.04 -5.68 25.16
N GLU A 15 -0.83 -6.99 25.27
CA GLU A 15 -0.36 -7.64 26.50
C GLU A 15 1.09 -7.28 26.85
N GLN A 16 1.97 -7.11 25.85
CA GLN A 16 3.40 -6.79 26.03
C GLN A 16 3.90 -5.83 24.92
N PRO A 17 3.43 -4.58 24.86
CA PRO A 17 3.59 -3.72 23.68
C PRO A 17 5.05 -3.52 23.25
N GLU A 18 5.96 -3.30 24.19
CA GLU A 18 7.37 -3.05 23.90
C GLU A 18 8.07 -4.25 23.24
N THR A 19 7.94 -5.44 23.84
CA THR A 19 8.52 -6.67 23.30
C THR A 19 7.89 -7.04 21.96
N ARG A 20 6.56 -6.91 21.86
CA ARG A 20 5.82 -7.27 20.64
C ARG A 20 6.03 -6.29 19.50
N ARG A 21 6.32 -5.02 19.78
CA ARG A 21 6.74 -4.05 18.76
C ARG A 21 7.99 -4.52 18.03
N GLN A 22 9.03 -4.96 18.75
CA GLN A 22 10.27 -5.42 18.12
C GLN A 22 10.02 -6.65 17.25
N GLU A 23 9.20 -7.60 17.71
CA GLU A 23 8.79 -8.76 16.93
C GLU A 23 8.00 -8.37 15.67
N LEU A 24 7.10 -7.38 15.76
CA LEU A 24 6.37 -6.86 14.60
C LEU A 24 7.29 -6.17 13.60
N ILE A 25 8.23 -5.34 14.06
CA ILE A 25 9.21 -4.68 13.17
C ILE A 25 10.06 -5.73 12.46
N GLN A 26 10.56 -6.73 13.19
CA GLN A 26 11.33 -7.81 12.61
C GLN A 26 10.51 -8.59 11.58
N ALA A 27 9.27 -8.95 11.90
CA ALA A 27 8.39 -9.65 10.98
C ALA A 27 8.03 -8.80 9.75
N LEU A 28 7.86 -7.48 9.88
CA LEU A 28 7.64 -6.57 8.75
C LEU A 28 8.86 -6.51 7.82
N GLN A 29 10.06 -6.54 8.39
CA GLN A 29 11.31 -6.55 7.62
C GLN A 29 11.52 -7.88 6.88
N THR A 30 11.12 -9.01 7.45
CA THR A 30 11.32 -10.34 6.84
C THR A 30 10.19 -10.74 5.90
N GLU A 31 8.94 -10.48 6.29
CA GLU A 31 7.74 -10.97 5.58
C GLU A 31 7.11 -9.92 4.68
N GLY A 32 7.46 -8.65 4.88
CA GLY A 32 6.96 -7.50 4.13
C GLY A 32 5.59 -7.00 4.58
N ALA A 33 4.76 -7.85 5.19
CA ALA A 33 3.46 -7.46 5.71
C ALA A 33 3.02 -8.34 6.88
N ILE A 34 2.14 -7.80 7.73
CA ILE A 34 1.57 -8.47 8.90
C ILE A 34 0.07 -8.18 9.00
N LEU A 35 -0.71 -9.16 9.45
CA LEU A 35 -2.13 -8.99 9.71
C LEU A 35 -2.48 -9.23 11.18
N LEU A 36 -2.85 -8.16 11.88
CA LEU A 36 -3.43 -8.24 13.21
C LEU A 36 -4.93 -8.49 13.11
N LYS A 37 -5.41 -9.54 13.77
CA LYS A 37 -6.84 -9.94 13.78
C LYS A 37 -7.55 -9.33 14.98
N ASN A 38 -8.81 -8.96 14.80
CA ASN A 38 -9.67 -8.44 15.87
C ASN A 38 -9.08 -7.20 16.59
N PHE A 39 -8.45 -6.31 15.83
CA PHE A 39 -7.98 -5.02 16.32
C PHE A 39 -9.17 -4.16 16.78
N PRO A 40 -9.09 -3.51 17.96
CA PRO A 40 -10.22 -2.78 18.51
C PRO A 40 -10.77 -1.67 17.59
N LEU A 41 -12.10 -1.68 17.43
CA LEU A 41 -12.84 -0.71 16.64
C LEU A 41 -13.47 0.31 17.58
N GLU A 42 -12.85 1.49 17.68
CA GLU A 42 -13.31 2.59 18.52
C GLU A 42 -13.70 3.80 17.68
N SER A 43 -14.76 4.51 18.09
CA SER A 43 -15.17 5.76 17.45
C SER A 43 -14.14 6.88 17.59
N SER A 44 -13.37 6.89 18.69
CA SER A 44 -12.27 7.85 18.92
C SER A 44 -11.03 7.55 18.09
N HIS A 45 -10.87 6.31 17.62
CA HIS A 45 -9.69 5.81 16.90
C HIS A 45 -8.37 5.83 17.70
N SER A 46 -8.45 6.14 19.00
CA SER A 46 -7.31 6.37 19.89
C SER A 46 -6.34 5.18 19.93
N GLN A 47 -6.85 3.95 19.96
CA GLN A 47 -5.97 2.78 19.98
C GLN A 47 -5.17 2.61 18.68
N LEU A 48 -5.74 2.94 17.52
CA LEU A 48 -5.04 2.84 16.24
C LEU A 48 -3.94 3.90 16.15
N GLU A 49 -4.21 5.13 16.63
CA GLU A 49 -3.23 6.21 16.65
C GLU A 49 -2.08 5.93 17.63
N LEU A 50 -2.40 5.48 18.85
CA LEU A 50 -1.39 5.08 19.85
C LEU A 50 -0.52 3.93 19.33
N PHE A 51 -1.14 2.93 18.70
CA PHE A 51 -0.43 1.83 18.05
C PHE A 51 0.54 2.32 16.97
N ALA A 52 0.09 3.23 16.09
CA ALA A 52 0.93 3.76 15.03
C ALA A 52 2.09 4.62 15.57
N GLN A 53 1.86 5.39 16.63
CA GLN A 53 2.90 6.18 17.31
C GLN A 53 3.93 5.29 18.02
N ASP A 54 3.49 4.18 18.61
CA ASP A 54 4.42 3.22 19.22
C ASP A 54 5.28 2.53 18.16
N LEU A 55 4.70 2.21 17.01
CA LEU A 55 5.39 1.51 15.91
C LEU A 55 6.37 2.41 15.13
N GLY A 56 6.09 3.71 15.02
CA GLY A 56 6.93 4.63 14.25
C GLY A 56 6.54 6.09 14.40
N ASN A 57 6.89 6.89 13.40
CA ASN A 57 6.58 8.31 13.29
C ASN A 57 5.47 8.50 12.24
N PRO A 58 4.19 8.67 12.66
CA PRO A 58 3.10 8.89 11.72
C PRO A 58 3.24 10.20 10.95
N LEU A 59 2.80 10.19 9.70
CA LEU A 59 2.74 11.39 8.87
C LEU A 59 1.46 12.17 9.17
N HIS A 60 1.61 13.47 9.44
CA HIS A 60 0.49 14.40 9.61
C HIS A 60 0.26 15.15 8.30
N GLU A 61 -0.97 15.08 7.77
CA GLU A 61 -1.29 15.64 6.45
C GLU A 61 -2.61 16.41 6.51
N ALA A 62 -2.70 17.56 5.84
CA ALA A 62 -3.88 18.43 5.90
C ALA A 62 -5.19 17.75 5.44
N HIS A 63 -5.10 16.73 4.59
CA HIS A 63 -6.25 15.98 4.09
C HIS A 63 -6.69 14.82 5.01
N ASN A 64 -5.92 14.53 6.06
CA ASN A 64 -6.30 13.56 7.07
C ASN A 64 -7.37 14.13 8.00
N LEU A 65 -8.00 13.26 8.78
CA LEU A 65 -8.99 13.65 9.78
C LEU A 65 -8.39 14.70 10.72
N GLN A 66 -8.97 15.91 10.67
CA GLN A 66 -8.51 17.08 11.44
C GLN A 66 -7.04 17.45 11.21
N GLY A 67 -6.48 17.14 10.03
CA GLY A 67 -5.07 17.37 9.73
C GLY A 67 -4.10 16.45 10.49
N GLY A 68 -4.62 15.38 11.11
CA GLY A 68 -3.87 14.43 11.92
C GLY A 68 -3.17 13.34 11.08
N MET A 69 -2.99 12.17 11.67
CA MET A 69 -2.32 11.03 11.02
C MET A 69 -3.28 10.04 10.33
N LEU A 70 -4.57 10.12 10.66
CA LEU A 70 -5.57 9.15 10.25
C LEU A 70 -6.35 9.63 9.04
N CYS A 71 -6.34 8.84 7.97
CA CYS A 71 -7.10 9.07 6.74
C CYS A 71 -8.28 8.09 6.67
N LEU A 72 -9.48 8.60 6.37
CA LEU A 72 -10.66 7.76 6.11
C LEU A 72 -10.69 7.35 4.65
N ILE A 73 -10.75 6.04 4.40
CA ILE A 73 -10.82 5.44 3.08
C ILE A 73 -12.20 4.81 2.91
N GLU A 74 -13.13 5.65 2.50
CA GLU A 74 -14.54 5.34 2.20
C GLU A 74 -14.96 6.05 0.92
N VAL A 75 -16.06 5.63 0.30
CA VAL A 75 -16.53 6.23 -0.95
C VAL A 75 -16.94 7.68 -0.69
N ASP A 76 -16.23 8.62 -1.31
CA ASP A 76 -16.53 10.05 -1.18
C ASP A 76 -17.35 10.52 -2.39
N GLN A 77 -18.63 10.79 -2.13
CA GLN A 77 -19.57 11.34 -3.11
C GLN A 77 -19.76 12.86 -2.96
N SER A 78 -19.07 13.49 -2.01
CA SER A 78 -19.24 14.92 -1.71
C SER A 78 -18.45 15.83 -2.65
N THR A 79 -17.44 15.29 -3.33
CA THR A 79 -16.60 16.01 -4.31
C THR A 79 -16.69 15.36 -5.70
N PRO A 80 -16.68 16.14 -6.79
CA PRO A 80 -16.65 15.58 -8.15
C PRO A 80 -15.33 14.88 -8.49
N TYR A 81 -14.25 15.14 -7.76
CA TYR A 81 -12.92 14.56 -7.98
C TYR A 81 -12.34 14.04 -6.66
N PRO A 82 -12.88 12.93 -6.12
CA PRO A 82 -12.36 12.33 -4.90
C PRO A 82 -10.96 11.76 -5.14
N ALA A 83 -10.19 11.59 -4.07
CA ALA A 83 -8.96 10.82 -4.16
C ALA A 83 -9.28 9.40 -4.65
N TYR A 84 -8.40 8.81 -5.46
CA TYR A 84 -8.68 7.51 -6.09
C TYR A 84 -8.98 6.40 -5.07
N ALA A 85 -8.32 6.43 -3.90
CA ALA A 85 -8.57 5.52 -2.79
C ALA A 85 -10.02 5.57 -2.26
N ASN A 86 -10.68 6.73 -2.39
CA ASN A 86 -12.05 7.04 -2.00
C ASN A 86 -13.06 6.83 -3.16
N THR A 87 -12.67 6.11 -4.21
CA THR A 87 -13.57 5.67 -5.29
C THR A 87 -13.87 4.17 -5.17
N PRO A 88 -15.00 3.70 -5.73
CA PRO A 88 -15.32 2.27 -5.79
C PRO A 88 -14.54 1.50 -6.86
N PHE A 89 -13.78 2.19 -7.71
CA PHE A 89 -13.06 1.59 -8.81
C PHE A 89 -11.89 0.70 -8.33
N GLU A 90 -11.50 -0.25 -9.17
CA GLU A 90 -10.30 -1.05 -8.93
C GLU A 90 -9.09 -0.13 -8.78
N PHE A 91 -8.33 -0.31 -7.70
CA PHE A 91 -7.06 0.36 -7.51
C PHE A 91 -5.96 -0.68 -7.61
N GLU A 92 -5.34 -0.76 -8.79
CA GLU A 92 -4.26 -1.70 -9.10
C GLU A 92 -3.07 -1.57 -8.13
N LEU A 93 -2.18 -2.56 -8.17
CA LEU A 93 -1.00 -2.63 -7.32
C LEU A 93 -0.15 -1.35 -7.41
N HIS A 94 0.11 -0.75 -6.25
CA HIS A 94 0.90 0.48 -6.14
C HIS A 94 1.65 0.58 -4.80
N THR A 95 2.62 1.49 -4.80
CA THR A 95 3.30 2.07 -3.63
C THR A 95 2.51 3.31 -3.22
N ASP A 96 2.14 3.41 -1.94
CA ASP A 96 1.46 4.60 -1.43
C ASP A 96 2.41 5.80 -1.50
N CYS A 97 1.92 6.96 -1.93
CA CYS A 97 2.71 8.18 -2.11
C CYS A 97 3.96 8.02 -3.01
N ALA A 98 3.88 7.20 -4.07
CA ALA A 98 4.99 6.94 -5.00
C ALA A 98 5.60 8.21 -5.65
N ASP A 99 4.85 9.31 -5.68
CA ASP A 99 5.25 10.61 -6.23
C ASP A 99 6.04 11.50 -5.26
N GLN A 100 6.07 11.17 -3.96
CA GLN A 100 6.85 11.91 -2.98
C GLN A 100 8.35 11.60 -3.13
N GLN A 101 9.21 12.55 -2.80
CA GLN A 101 10.67 12.34 -2.81
C GLN A 101 11.04 11.12 -1.96
N THR A 102 10.46 11.05 -0.76
CA THR A 102 10.63 9.96 0.20
C THR A 102 9.24 9.46 0.59
N PRO A 103 8.69 8.44 -0.10
CA PRO A 103 7.43 7.81 0.30
C PRO A 103 7.54 7.25 1.73
N PRO A 104 6.43 7.18 2.48
CA PRO A 104 6.42 6.53 3.80
C PRO A 104 6.88 5.09 3.65
N ASP A 105 7.63 4.59 4.64
CA ASP A 105 8.09 3.21 4.60
C ASP A 105 7.00 2.20 4.98
N THR A 106 5.97 2.64 5.70
CA THR A 106 4.94 1.75 6.23
C THR A 106 3.55 2.33 6.07
N VAL A 107 2.61 1.45 5.72
CA VAL A 107 1.18 1.76 5.65
C VAL A 107 0.43 0.82 6.59
N VAL A 108 -0.42 1.39 7.43
CA VAL A 108 -1.32 0.69 8.34
C VAL A 108 -2.75 0.87 7.83
N LEU A 109 -3.48 -0.22 7.64
CA LEU A 109 -4.87 -0.25 7.16
C LEU A 109 -5.74 -1.03 8.14
N GLN A 110 -6.63 -0.35 8.86
CA GLN A 110 -7.63 -1.00 9.69
C GLN A 110 -8.96 -1.10 8.94
N CYS A 111 -9.53 -2.30 8.87
CA CYS A 111 -10.87 -2.54 8.34
C CYS A 111 -11.92 -2.32 9.42
N GLU A 112 -12.60 -1.17 9.36
CA GLU A 112 -13.78 -0.90 10.19
C GLU A 112 -15.01 -1.61 9.63
N GLN A 113 -15.17 -1.55 8.30
CA GLN A 113 -16.26 -2.23 7.60
C GLN A 113 -15.77 -2.75 6.25
N LYS A 114 -15.96 -4.05 6.00
CA LYS A 114 -15.70 -4.63 4.68
C LYS A 114 -16.84 -4.32 3.71
N SER A 115 -16.55 -4.41 2.41
CA SER A 115 -17.58 -4.46 1.37
C SER A 115 -18.42 -5.73 1.46
N GLU A 116 -19.66 -5.66 1.00
CA GLU A 116 -20.54 -6.84 0.85
C GLU A 116 -20.10 -7.68 -0.35
N THR A 117 -19.79 -7.03 -1.47
CA THR A 117 -19.25 -7.65 -2.69
C THR A 117 -18.02 -6.90 -3.19
N GLY A 118 -17.07 -7.65 -3.76
CA GLY A 118 -15.79 -7.12 -4.25
C GLY A 118 -14.93 -6.49 -3.14
N GLY A 119 -13.99 -5.64 -3.55
CA GLY A 119 -13.13 -4.88 -2.64
C GLY A 119 -12.05 -5.71 -1.93
N GLU A 120 -11.76 -6.90 -2.46
CA GLU A 120 -10.64 -7.75 -2.07
C GLU A 120 -9.35 -6.94 -2.15
N SER A 121 -8.45 -7.16 -1.20
CA SER A 121 -7.11 -6.59 -1.20
C SER A 121 -6.19 -7.36 -2.14
N TYR A 122 -5.39 -6.63 -2.90
CA TYR A 122 -4.27 -7.17 -3.66
C TYR A 122 -2.98 -6.94 -2.90
N PHE A 123 -2.08 -7.92 -2.98
CA PHE A 123 -0.76 -7.85 -2.37
C PHE A 123 0.27 -8.49 -3.29
N LEU A 124 1.44 -7.88 -3.41
CA LEU A 124 2.57 -8.48 -4.11
C LEU A 124 3.87 -8.12 -3.42
N ARG A 125 4.60 -9.14 -2.98
CA ARG A 125 5.95 -9.00 -2.46
C ARG A 125 6.92 -8.70 -3.60
N LEU A 126 7.83 -7.75 -3.38
CA LEU A 126 8.87 -7.43 -4.35
C LEU A 126 9.78 -8.63 -4.62
N SER A 127 10.10 -9.44 -3.61
CA SER A 127 10.90 -10.65 -3.79
C SER A 127 10.28 -11.63 -4.79
N THR A 128 8.95 -11.83 -4.72
CA THR A 128 8.21 -12.64 -5.68
C THR A 128 8.31 -12.06 -7.09
N LEU A 129 8.13 -10.75 -7.25
CA LEU A 129 8.25 -10.08 -8.54
C LEU A 129 9.67 -10.21 -9.12
N LEU A 130 10.71 -9.93 -8.31
CA LEU A 130 12.12 -9.99 -8.73
C LEU A 130 12.54 -11.38 -9.21
N ALA A 131 11.96 -12.45 -8.68
CA ALA A 131 12.21 -13.81 -9.13
C ALA A 131 11.67 -14.10 -10.55
N HIS A 132 10.75 -13.27 -11.06
CA HIS A 132 10.09 -13.40 -12.36
C HIS A 132 10.50 -12.31 -13.37
N LEU A 133 11.43 -11.44 -12.99
CA LEU A 133 12.03 -10.43 -13.87
C LEU A 133 13.38 -10.95 -14.39
N SER A 134 13.58 -10.80 -15.70
CA SER A 134 14.88 -10.96 -16.34
C SER A 134 15.84 -9.84 -15.93
N GLU A 135 17.14 -10.04 -16.15
CA GLU A 135 18.15 -9.02 -15.85
C GLU A 135 17.95 -7.73 -16.66
N ASP A 136 17.53 -7.87 -17.92
CA ASP A 136 17.24 -6.74 -18.81
C ASP A 136 16.03 -5.94 -18.31
N GLU A 137 14.96 -6.61 -17.86
CA GLU A 137 13.81 -5.96 -17.24
C GLU A 137 14.21 -5.22 -15.96
N ARG A 138 15.00 -5.86 -15.07
CA ARG A 138 15.49 -5.23 -13.84
C ARG A 138 16.32 -3.99 -14.15
N SER A 139 17.28 -4.11 -15.07
CA SER A 139 18.14 -3.00 -15.50
C SER A 139 17.33 -1.85 -16.11
N ALA A 140 16.29 -2.15 -16.89
CA ALA A 140 15.43 -1.13 -17.47
C ALA A 140 14.59 -0.40 -16.40
N LEU A 141 14.04 -1.13 -15.42
CA LEU A 141 13.25 -0.58 -14.32
C LEU A 141 14.08 0.24 -13.31
N GLN A 142 15.40 0.05 -13.28
CA GLN A 142 16.33 0.85 -12.47
C GLN A 142 16.69 2.20 -13.08
N LYS A 143 16.32 2.46 -14.34
CA LYS A 143 16.58 3.77 -14.97
C LYS A 143 15.62 4.81 -14.37
N PRO A 144 16.10 6.00 -13.99
CA PRO A 144 15.27 7.06 -13.40
C PRO A 144 14.47 7.83 -14.46
N ASP A 145 13.77 7.11 -15.34
CA ASP A 145 13.09 7.67 -16.51
C ASP A 145 11.55 7.54 -16.45
N PHE A 146 11.00 7.05 -15.34
CA PHE A 146 9.56 6.87 -15.15
C PHE A 146 8.96 8.07 -14.43
N HIS A 147 7.80 8.53 -14.90
CA HIS A 147 7.16 9.76 -14.44
C HIS A 147 6.24 9.54 -13.25
N PHE A 148 6.51 10.23 -12.15
CA PHE A 148 5.63 10.29 -10.98
C PHE A 148 5.25 11.75 -10.77
N ARG A 149 4.11 12.15 -11.36
CA ARG A 149 3.70 13.56 -11.50
C ARG A 149 4.78 14.40 -12.20
N ASN A 150 5.39 15.34 -11.47
CA ASN A 150 6.35 16.30 -12.01
C ASN A 150 7.81 15.83 -11.88
N GLN A 151 8.03 14.62 -11.39
CA GLN A 151 9.36 14.09 -11.10
C GLN A 151 9.59 12.77 -11.83
N LYS A 152 10.86 12.40 -12.00
CA LYS A 152 11.25 11.11 -12.52
C LYS A 152 11.98 10.29 -11.46
N PHE A 153 11.59 9.03 -11.33
CA PHE A 153 12.21 8.08 -10.41
C PHE A 153 12.37 6.73 -11.10
N PRO A 154 13.30 5.88 -10.63
CA PRO A 154 13.30 4.49 -11.03
C PRO A 154 12.13 3.74 -10.38
N ILE A 155 11.67 2.67 -11.02
CA ILE A 155 10.66 1.77 -10.43
C ILE A 155 11.33 0.82 -9.44
N LEU A 156 12.53 0.31 -9.78
CA LEU A 156 13.33 -0.54 -8.90
C LEU A 156 14.59 0.18 -8.45
N SER A 157 14.93 0.03 -7.18
CA SER A 157 16.19 0.55 -6.62
C SER A 157 16.88 -0.54 -5.83
N SER A 158 18.21 -0.66 -6.01
CA SER A 158 19.04 -1.50 -5.15
C SER A 158 19.71 -0.61 -4.11
N THR A 159 19.59 -0.98 -2.83
CA THR A 159 20.14 -0.26 -1.70
C THR A 159 20.98 -1.20 -0.85
N THR A 160 21.70 -0.66 0.15
CA THR A 160 22.47 -1.49 1.10
C THR A 160 21.59 -2.43 1.92
N SER A 161 20.31 -2.10 2.11
CA SER A 161 19.32 -2.96 2.79
C SER A 161 18.54 -3.86 1.83
N GLY A 162 18.92 -3.90 0.55
CA GLY A 162 18.29 -4.73 -0.47
C GLY A 162 17.47 -3.94 -1.48
N TRP A 163 16.58 -4.63 -2.18
CA TRP A 163 15.77 -4.06 -3.25
C TRP A 163 14.55 -3.31 -2.71
N GLN A 164 14.18 -2.25 -3.41
CA GLN A 164 12.99 -1.44 -3.16
C GLN A 164 12.20 -1.25 -4.46
N ILE A 165 10.89 -1.04 -4.33
CA ILE A 165 9.98 -0.75 -5.42
C ILE A 165 9.20 0.54 -5.19
N ARG A 166 9.05 1.31 -6.26
CA ARG A 166 8.22 2.51 -6.35
C ARG A 166 7.37 2.39 -7.60
N TYR A 167 6.09 2.10 -7.44
CA TYR A 167 5.22 1.90 -8.58
C TYR A 167 3.84 2.52 -8.37
N ASN A 168 3.33 3.23 -9.37
CA ASN A 168 1.93 3.62 -9.44
C ASN A 168 1.58 3.93 -10.90
N ARG A 169 0.86 3.01 -11.55
CA ARG A 169 0.47 3.10 -12.96
C ARG A 169 -0.29 4.39 -13.28
N LEU A 170 -1.15 4.84 -12.37
CA LEU A 170 -1.98 6.03 -12.55
C LEU A 170 -1.15 7.30 -12.81
N TYR A 171 0.00 7.45 -12.15
CA TYR A 171 0.86 8.61 -12.37
C TYR A 171 1.55 8.61 -13.74
N GLN A 172 1.87 7.43 -14.28
CA GLN A 172 2.42 7.28 -15.62
C GLN A 172 1.36 7.66 -16.67
N GLU A 173 0.12 7.21 -16.47
CA GLU A 173 -0.99 7.45 -17.40
C GLU A 173 -1.42 8.91 -17.45
N ILE A 174 -1.51 9.59 -16.29
CA ILE A 174 -1.80 11.03 -16.22
C ILE A 174 -0.76 11.82 -17.01
N HIS A 175 0.53 11.47 -16.87
CA HIS A 175 1.58 12.13 -17.64
C HIS A 175 1.44 11.87 -19.14
N ARG A 176 1.17 10.63 -19.55
CA ARG A 176 1.02 10.26 -20.96
C ARG A 176 -0.13 10.98 -21.65
N GLN A 177 -1.29 11.12 -20.99
CA GLN A 177 -2.44 11.83 -21.54
C GLN A 177 -2.11 13.30 -21.89
N SER A 178 -1.13 13.90 -21.21
CA SER A 178 -0.67 15.26 -21.50
C SER A 178 0.23 15.39 -22.74
N LEU A 179 0.77 14.28 -23.26
CA LEU A 179 1.80 14.30 -24.31
C LEU A 179 1.37 13.77 -25.69
N SER A 180 0.18 13.16 -25.83
CA SER A 180 -0.32 12.61 -27.12
C SER A 180 0.70 11.74 -27.88
N GLN A 181 1.47 10.90 -27.17
CA GLN A 181 2.55 10.09 -27.76
C GLN A 181 2.10 8.67 -28.13
N GLU A 182 2.73 8.12 -29.18
CA GLU A 182 2.66 6.68 -29.52
C GLU A 182 3.21 5.79 -28.39
N VAL A 183 2.81 4.52 -28.40
CA VAL A 183 3.26 3.53 -27.41
C VAL A 183 4.76 3.25 -27.58
N GLY A 184 5.57 3.87 -26.73
CA GLY A 184 7.02 3.68 -26.69
C GLY A 184 7.46 2.39 -25.97
N GLU A 185 8.78 2.18 -25.90
CA GLU A 185 9.39 1.02 -25.21
C GLU A 185 9.05 0.98 -23.71
N GLN A 186 9.06 2.13 -23.05
CA GLN A 186 8.69 2.23 -21.63
C GLN A 186 7.27 1.75 -21.38
N GLU A 187 6.33 2.11 -22.26
CA GLU A 187 4.94 1.69 -22.11
C GLU A 187 4.76 0.18 -22.31
N ARG A 188 5.50 -0.42 -23.27
CA ARG A 188 5.53 -1.88 -23.44
C ARG A 188 6.07 -2.57 -22.19
N LEU A 189 7.15 -2.05 -21.61
CA LEU A 189 7.73 -2.55 -20.36
C LEU A 189 6.74 -2.45 -19.20
N LEU A 190 6.04 -1.32 -19.06
CA LEU A 190 5.03 -1.13 -18.00
C LEU A 190 3.85 -2.09 -18.17
N ASN A 191 3.34 -2.29 -19.39
CA ASN A 191 2.26 -3.24 -19.66
C ASN A 191 2.67 -4.69 -19.33
N GLN A 192 3.90 -5.07 -19.66
CA GLN A 192 4.46 -6.38 -19.29
C GLN A 192 4.60 -6.53 -17.78
N LEU A 193 5.05 -5.47 -17.10
CA LEU A 193 5.16 -5.43 -15.65
C LEU A 193 3.77 -5.59 -15.00
N ASP A 194 2.77 -4.83 -15.45
CA ASP A 194 1.39 -4.91 -14.97
C ASP A 194 0.83 -6.33 -15.13
N GLN A 195 1.03 -6.95 -16.29
CA GLN A 195 0.60 -8.32 -16.52
C GLN A 195 1.24 -9.29 -15.51
N LYS A 196 2.56 -9.26 -15.33
CA LYS A 196 3.25 -10.11 -14.35
C LYS A 196 2.72 -9.85 -12.94
N MET A 197 2.53 -8.59 -12.56
CA MET A 197 2.02 -8.23 -11.25
C MET A 197 0.60 -8.79 -11.03
N ARG A 198 -0.28 -8.75 -12.03
CA ARG A 198 -1.62 -9.36 -11.95
C ARG A 198 -1.58 -10.88 -11.80
N GLU A 199 -0.66 -11.55 -12.48
CA GLU A 199 -0.50 -13.02 -12.41
C GLU A 199 0.10 -13.47 -11.07
N LEU A 200 1.00 -12.67 -10.50
CA LEU A 200 1.74 -12.98 -9.28
C LEU A 200 1.05 -12.49 -7.99
N ARG A 201 0.05 -11.59 -8.10
CA ARG A 201 -0.57 -11.00 -6.91
C ARG A 201 -1.33 -12.02 -6.09
N GLU A 202 -1.22 -11.83 -4.80
CA GLU A 202 -2.02 -12.46 -3.78
C GLU A 202 -3.33 -11.66 -3.62
N VAL A 203 -4.46 -12.36 -3.51
CA VAL A 203 -5.80 -11.75 -3.36
C VAL A 203 -6.45 -12.30 -2.10
N PHE A 204 -6.96 -11.42 -1.24
CA PHE A 204 -7.61 -11.80 0.01
C PHE A 204 -8.60 -10.73 0.48
N GLN A 205 -9.56 -11.13 1.31
CA GLN A 205 -10.55 -10.20 1.88
C GLN A 205 -10.20 -9.85 3.33
N LEU A 206 -9.97 -8.56 3.60
CA LEU A 206 -9.91 -8.05 4.97
C LEU A 206 -11.28 -8.23 5.65
N GLN A 207 -11.28 -8.73 6.87
CA GLN A 207 -12.46 -8.82 7.71
C GLN A 207 -12.57 -7.59 8.61
N THR A 208 -13.79 -7.27 9.04
CA THR A 208 -14.01 -6.24 10.07
C THR A 208 -13.16 -6.55 11.31
N GLY A 209 -12.41 -5.55 11.77
CA GLY A 209 -11.44 -5.69 12.87
C GLY A 209 -10.04 -6.11 12.42
N ASP A 210 -9.81 -6.47 11.16
CA ASP A 210 -8.45 -6.73 10.67
C ASP A 210 -7.66 -5.41 10.60
N CYS A 211 -6.40 -5.44 11.03
CA CYS A 211 -5.43 -4.36 10.84
C CYS A 211 -4.21 -4.90 10.07
N TRP A 212 -4.05 -4.44 8.83
CA TRP A 212 -3.01 -4.86 7.92
C TRP A 212 -1.89 -3.83 7.88
N ILE A 213 -0.66 -4.27 8.10
CA ILE A 213 0.53 -3.42 8.17
C ILE A 213 1.46 -3.87 7.06
N LEU A 214 1.94 -2.93 6.23
CA LEU A 214 2.76 -3.23 5.07
C LEU A 214 4.03 -2.39 5.06
N ASN A 215 5.14 -3.02 4.72
CA ASN A 215 6.35 -2.33 4.28
C ASN A 215 6.15 -1.85 2.83
N ASN A 216 5.91 -0.56 2.67
CA ASN A 216 5.60 0.12 1.42
C ASN A 216 6.80 0.21 0.46
N LYS A 217 8.03 -0.05 0.94
CA LYS A 217 9.24 -0.09 0.09
C LYS A 217 9.47 -1.44 -0.56
N GLN A 218 8.93 -2.51 0.00
CA GLN A 218 9.19 -3.89 -0.43
C GLN A 218 7.95 -4.61 -0.94
N ASN A 219 6.79 -3.95 -0.93
CA ASN A 219 5.53 -4.56 -1.33
C ASN A 219 4.66 -3.56 -2.08
N LEU A 220 3.84 -4.10 -2.95
CA LEU A 220 2.74 -3.38 -3.59
C LEU A 220 1.43 -3.84 -2.98
N HIS A 221 0.48 -2.93 -2.90
CA HIS A 221 -0.87 -3.22 -2.47
C HIS A 221 -1.87 -2.59 -3.41
N GLY A 222 -3.07 -3.13 -3.43
CA GLY A 222 -4.16 -2.66 -4.27
C GLY A 222 -5.48 -3.20 -3.75
N ARG A 223 -6.52 -3.02 -4.55
CA ARG A 223 -7.86 -3.44 -4.21
C ARG A 223 -8.69 -3.64 -5.46
N ALA A 224 -9.49 -4.70 -5.50
CA ALA A 224 -10.52 -4.90 -6.50
C ALA A 224 -11.57 -3.77 -6.49
N GLU A 225 -12.31 -3.66 -7.60
CA GLU A 225 -13.51 -2.84 -7.62
C GLU A 225 -14.57 -3.37 -6.63
N PHE A 226 -15.47 -2.48 -6.22
CA PHE A 226 -16.60 -2.82 -5.37
C PHE A 226 -17.80 -1.91 -5.66
N GLU A 227 -18.93 -2.17 -5.01
CA GLU A 227 -20.17 -1.45 -5.30
C GLU A 227 -20.08 0.07 -5.02
N ALA A 228 -20.65 0.87 -5.92
CA ALA A 228 -20.60 2.33 -5.85
C ALA A 228 -21.28 2.94 -4.60
N LYS A 229 -22.20 2.20 -3.97
CA LYS A 229 -22.90 2.59 -2.73
C LYS A 229 -22.46 1.77 -1.53
N SER A 230 -21.30 1.13 -1.62
CA SER A 230 -20.74 0.32 -0.55
C SER A 230 -20.46 1.15 0.70
N LEU A 231 -20.73 0.55 1.85
CA LEU A 231 -20.40 1.08 3.17
C LEU A 231 -18.99 0.67 3.63
N ARG A 232 -18.17 0.14 2.71
CA ARG A 232 -16.78 -0.24 2.99
C ARG A 232 -16.01 0.94 3.55
N LYS A 233 -15.38 0.73 4.70
CA LYS A 233 -14.62 1.76 5.41
C LYS A 233 -13.33 1.19 5.96
N LEU A 234 -12.21 1.75 5.50
CA LEU A 234 -10.90 1.54 6.12
C LEU A 234 -10.41 2.83 6.77
N LYS A 235 -9.55 2.69 7.76
CA LYS A 235 -8.71 3.77 8.29
C LYS A 235 -7.28 3.50 7.85
N ARG A 236 -6.60 4.53 7.34
CA ARG A 236 -5.20 4.44 6.93
C ARG A 236 -4.34 5.38 7.77
N ILE A 237 -3.20 4.87 8.24
CA ILE A 237 -2.11 5.68 8.79
C ILE A 237 -0.85 5.36 7.98
N ARG A 238 -0.11 6.40 7.59
CA ARG A 238 1.22 6.29 6.98
C ARG A 238 2.25 6.66 8.02
N LEU A 239 3.34 5.93 8.10
CA LEU A 239 4.40 6.19 9.08
C LEU A 239 5.77 5.78 8.56
N ASN A 240 6.80 6.24 9.26
CA ASN A 240 8.17 5.72 9.15
C ASN A 240 8.52 4.94 10.42
N LEU A 241 8.94 3.69 10.30
CA LEU A 241 9.23 2.83 11.46
C LEU A 241 10.36 3.41 12.32
N HIS A 242 10.31 3.13 13.63
CA HIS A 242 11.46 3.28 14.50
C HIS A 242 12.43 2.13 14.23
N ILE A 243 13.45 2.37 13.39
CA ILE A 243 14.50 1.40 13.05
C ILE A 243 15.71 1.61 13.97
#